data_AF-A0A7R9YT96-F1
#
_entry.id   AF-A0A7R9YT96-F1
#
_cell.length_a   1.000
_cell.length_b   1.000
_cell.length_c   1.000
_cell.angle_alpha   90.00
_cell.angle_beta   90.00
_cell.angle_gamma   90.00
#
_symmetry.space_group_name_H-M   'P 1'
#
loop_
_entity.id
_entity.type
_entity.pdbx_description
1 polymer ?
#
loop_
_entity_poly.entity_id
_entity_poly.type
_entity_poly.pdbx_seq_one_letter_code
_entity_poly.pdbx_strand_id
1 'polypeptide(L)'
;EGQRLPEMGAQQAKPRGRRSHDALAGGSSAHRSAKSSSAGGGAPGLPQDEFERRLDAPPRGAPPANQMVPSARLRVTVTHASLRGYYPDNLTKQNQDAHVEVLSFGGDEEQAMFGVFDGHGQFGTECAGFARDWLPENLLLALGTHTASPMPPPTAFLQAMVSTNLQCHARLDDSMSGTTAVCAMLRGRSLHVANVGDSRCVLAERCADGVIAMDMSLDQTPYRRDECERVRRAGARVMTLGQVHGTAAAATDSWTKEQGTSAGDPPRVWDPAVNRPGTAFTRSIGDSVAEALGVFAEPEVVTKQLSSANPFLLLASDGVWEFLSSQRVVDMVSMHDDAAEACQAVVAEAARQWLTHETRTDDITLVLVQFQWLDMMPPGSILRAEFGTTPTTAQPTRHAMHSLRAAA
;
A
#
# COMPACT_ATOMS: atom_id res chain seq x y z
N GLU A 1 25.56 -43.47 3.29
CA GLU A 1 24.15 -43.28 2.93
C GLU A 1 23.89 -41.79 2.85
N GLY A 2 23.74 -41.27 1.62
CA GLY A 2 23.53 -39.84 1.37
C GLY A 2 22.06 -39.51 1.46
N GLN A 3 21.68 -38.69 2.44
CA GLN A 3 20.37 -38.05 2.46
C GLN A 3 20.36 -36.91 1.45
N ARG A 4 19.53 -37.03 0.41
CA ARG A 4 19.18 -35.92 -0.48
C ARG A 4 18.38 -34.92 0.33
N LEU A 5 18.91 -33.71 0.47
CA LEU A 5 18.13 -32.55 0.89
C LEU A 5 17.20 -32.13 -0.26
N PRO A 6 15.95 -31.70 0.03
CA PRO A 6 15.02 -31.27 -1.00
C PRO A 6 15.50 -29.97 -1.67
N GLU A 7 15.39 -29.89 -2.99
CA GLU A 7 15.57 -28.65 -3.76
C GLU A 7 14.46 -27.66 -3.39
N MET A 8 14.76 -26.74 -2.47
CA MET A 8 13.93 -25.56 -2.20
C MET A 8 14.28 -24.50 -3.24
N GLY A 9 13.35 -24.23 -4.16
CA GLY A 9 13.52 -23.25 -5.23
C GLY A 9 13.76 -21.83 -4.72
N ALA A 10 14.26 -20.94 -5.59
CA ALA A 10 14.23 -19.50 -5.35
C ALA A 10 12.85 -19.07 -4.85
N GLN A 11 12.74 -17.94 -4.12
CA GLN A 11 11.45 -17.29 -3.88
C GLN A 11 10.72 -17.32 -5.21
N GLN A 12 9.60 -18.04 -5.31
CA GLN A 12 8.95 -18.29 -6.58
C GLN A 12 8.64 -16.92 -7.17
N ALA A 13 9.50 -16.49 -8.11
CA ALA A 13 9.15 -15.46 -9.03
C ALA A 13 7.93 -16.01 -9.71
N LYS A 14 6.82 -15.35 -9.43
CA LYS A 14 5.51 -15.68 -9.94
C LYS A 14 5.73 -15.94 -11.48
N PRO A 15 5.48 -17.16 -12.03
CA PRO A 15 5.87 -17.48 -13.41
C PRO A 15 5.01 -16.71 -14.43
N ARG A 16 5.60 -16.00 -15.39
CA ARG A 16 4.87 -15.23 -16.41
C ARG A 16 4.62 -16.08 -17.66
N GLY A 17 3.37 -16.32 -18.02
CA GLY A 17 3.00 -16.90 -19.32
C GLY A 17 3.06 -15.83 -20.41
N ARG A 18 3.98 -15.96 -21.38
CA ARG A 18 4.07 -15.04 -22.53
C ARG A 18 3.08 -15.43 -23.63
N ARG A 19 2.43 -14.44 -24.24
CA ARG A 19 1.87 -14.55 -25.59
C ARG A 19 2.96 -14.21 -26.61
N SER A 20 3.18 -15.10 -27.57
CA SER A 20 4.05 -14.88 -28.73
C SER A 20 3.36 -13.97 -29.75
N HIS A 21 3.98 -12.86 -30.10
CA HIS A 21 3.56 -12.03 -31.25
C HIS A 21 4.36 -12.44 -32.48
N ASP A 22 3.69 -13.10 -33.43
CA ASP A 22 4.22 -13.31 -34.78
C ASP A 22 4.07 -12.02 -35.61
N ALA A 23 5.18 -11.61 -36.22
CA ALA A 23 5.25 -10.51 -37.16
C ALA A 23 4.97 -10.99 -38.59
N LEU A 24 4.04 -10.34 -39.30
CA LEU A 24 3.95 -10.43 -40.76
C LEU A 24 3.74 -9.04 -41.36
N ALA A 25 4.52 -8.76 -42.39
CA ALA A 25 4.56 -7.52 -43.14
C ALA A 25 3.69 -7.59 -44.41
N GLY A 26 3.17 -6.42 -44.83
CA GLY A 26 2.92 -6.08 -46.24
C GLY A 26 1.44 -5.96 -46.66
N GLY A 27 1.10 -4.84 -47.32
CA GLY A 27 -0.05 -4.75 -48.23
C GLY A 27 -0.86 -3.46 -48.14
N SER A 28 -0.94 -2.73 -49.26
CA SER A 28 -1.58 -1.42 -49.42
C SER A 28 -3.03 -1.52 -49.96
N SER A 29 -3.82 -0.50 -49.61
CA SER A 29 -4.93 0.14 -50.38
C SER A 29 -6.38 -0.40 -50.34
N ALA A 30 -7.27 0.58 -50.11
CA ALA A 30 -8.62 0.82 -50.64
C ALA A 30 -9.88 0.28 -49.95
N HIS A 31 -10.80 1.23 -49.76
CA HIS A 31 -12.17 1.19 -49.23
C HIS A 31 -13.07 0.04 -49.71
N ARG A 32 -13.91 -0.46 -48.78
CA ARG A 32 -15.36 -0.67 -48.99
C ARG A 32 -16.10 -0.89 -47.67
N SER A 33 -17.21 -0.18 -47.51
CA SER A 33 -18.20 -0.38 -46.44
C SER A 33 -18.98 -1.68 -46.65
N ALA A 34 -19.02 -2.54 -45.64
CA ALA A 34 -20.03 -3.58 -45.50
C ALA A 34 -20.28 -3.85 -44.00
N LYS A 35 -21.55 -3.75 -43.59
CA LYS A 35 -22.05 -4.12 -42.26
C LYS A 35 -21.82 -5.63 -42.06
N SER A 36 -21.16 -6.02 -40.97
CA SER A 36 -21.25 -7.38 -40.44
C SER A 36 -21.13 -7.39 -38.92
N SER A 37 -21.89 -8.30 -38.33
CA SER A 37 -22.23 -8.53 -36.93
C SER A 37 -21.09 -8.47 -35.92
N SER A 38 -21.38 -7.85 -34.79
CA SER A 38 -20.58 -7.81 -33.56
C SER A 38 -20.24 -9.20 -33.01
N ALA A 39 -18.96 -9.55 -33.03
CA ALA A 39 -18.37 -10.46 -32.06
C ALA A 39 -17.59 -9.58 -31.06
N GLY A 40 -18.11 -9.48 -29.83
CA GLY A 40 -17.53 -8.64 -28.79
C GLY A 40 -16.18 -9.17 -28.32
N GLY A 41 -15.10 -8.54 -28.78
CA GLY A 41 -13.83 -8.57 -28.08
C GLY A 41 -13.92 -7.68 -26.85
N GLY A 42 -14.37 -8.23 -25.72
CA GLY A 42 -14.38 -7.52 -24.44
C GLY A 42 -12.96 -7.15 -24.02
N ALA A 43 -12.80 -5.97 -23.43
CA ALA A 43 -11.51 -5.54 -22.88
C ALA A 43 -10.96 -6.57 -21.87
N PRO A 44 -9.62 -6.70 -21.72
CA PRO A 44 -9.03 -7.56 -20.69
C PRO A 44 -9.52 -7.10 -19.31
N GLY A 45 -10.02 -8.02 -18.49
CA GLY A 45 -10.53 -7.73 -17.16
C GLY A 45 -11.08 -8.98 -16.48
N LEU A 46 -11.15 -8.97 -15.15
CA LEU A 46 -11.84 -10.03 -14.42
C LEU A 46 -13.34 -9.94 -14.71
N PRO A 47 -14.04 -11.08 -14.89
CA PRO A 47 -15.50 -11.09 -14.85
C PRO A 47 -16.01 -10.41 -13.57
N GLN A 48 -17.11 -9.66 -13.66
CA GLN A 48 -17.63 -8.86 -12.55
C GLN A 48 -17.86 -9.69 -11.27
N ASP A 49 -18.40 -10.90 -11.42
CA ASP A 49 -18.65 -11.81 -10.30
C ASP A 49 -17.35 -12.34 -9.67
N GLU A 50 -16.29 -12.47 -10.47
CA GLU A 50 -14.97 -12.86 -9.97
C GLU A 50 -14.29 -11.70 -9.25
N PHE A 51 -14.40 -10.49 -9.78
CA PHE A 51 -13.92 -9.27 -9.11
C PHE A 51 -14.57 -9.11 -7.74
N GLU A 52 -15.91 -9.19 -7.67
CA GLU A 52 -16.66 -9.05 -6.42
C GLU A 52 -16.31 -10.12 -5.37
N ARG A 53 -16.03 -11.37 -5.79
CA ARG A 53 -15.60 -12.44 -4.87
C ARG A 53 -14.19 -12.26 -4.32
N ARG A 54 -13.36 -11.46 -4.99
CA ARG A 54 -11.95 -11.23 -4.63
C ARG A 54 -11.76 -9.92 -3.87
N LEU A 55 -12.73 -9.02 -3.96
CA LEU A 55 -12.69 -7.69 -3.36
C LEU A 55 -13.05 -7.75 -1.88
N ASP A 56 -12.14 -7.27 -1.05
CA ASP A 56 -12.37 -6.84 0.32
C ASP A 56 -12.43 -5.32 0.35
N ALA A 57 -13.62 -4.76 0.58
CA ALA A 57 -13.84 -3.34 0.68
C ALA A 57 -15.11 -3.07 1.52
N PRO A 58 -15.22 -1.90 2.16
CA PRO A 58 -16.47 -1.50 2.80
C PRO A 58 -17.65 -1.57 1.80
N PRO A 59 -18.86 -1.96 2.27
CA PRO A 59 -20.05 -1.97 1.43
C PRO A 59 -20.28 -0.59 0.79
N ARG A 60 -20.78 -0.57 -0.45
CA ARG A 60 -21.12 0.70 -1.12
C ARG A 60 -22.12 1.50 -0.28
N GLY A 61 -21.82 2.78 -0.08
CA GLY A 61 -22.63 3.69 0.74
C GLY A 61 -22.47 3.51 2.25
N ALA A 62 -21.60 2.61 2.73
CA ALA A 62 -21.24 2.57 4.14
C ALA A 62 -20.50 3.87 4.52
N PRO A 63 -20.86 4.52 5.63
CA PRO A 63 -20.16 5.73 6.06
C PRO A 63 -18.71 5.36 6.42
N PRO A 64 -17.73 6.06 5.86
CA PRO A 64 -16.33 5.77 6.15
C PRO A 64 -15.96 6.10 7.59
N ALA A 65 -14.99 5.35 8.14
CA ALA A 65 -14.46 5.61 9.46
C ALA A 65 -13.84 7.01 9.48
N ASN A 66 -14.09 7.78 10.55
CA ASN A 66 -13.60 9.15 10.63
C ASN A 66 -13.29 9.58 12.07
N GLN A 67 -12.41 10.57 12.19
CA GLN A 67 -12.10 11.24 13.45
C GLN A 67 -11.95 12.75 13.26
N MET A 68 -12.14 13.50 14.34
CA MET A 68 -11.71 14.90 14.41
C MET A 68 -10.28 14.94 14.94
N VAL A 69 -9.46 15.82 14.38
CA VAL A 69 -8.16 16.23 14.89
C VAL A 69 -8.32 17.68 15.37
N PRO A 70 -8.65 17.90 16.65
CA PRO A 70 -9.11 19.20 17.16
C PRO A 70 -8.12 20.34 16.94
N SER A 71 -6.83 20.13 17.24
CA SER A 71 -5.80 21.16 17.11
C SER A 71 -5.65 21.66 15.67
N ALA A 72 -5.92 20.79 14.70
CA ALA A 72 -5.83 21.07 13.28
C ALA A 72 -7.15 21.55 12.65
N ARG A 73 -8.28 21.45 13.38
CA ARG A 73 -9.64 21.60 12.83
C ARG A 73 -9.84 20.74 11.58
N LEU A 74 -9.37 19.51 11.64
CA LEU A 74 -9.30 18.62 10.50
C LEU A 74 -10.14 17.38 10.80
N ARG A 75 -11.14 17.10 9.97
CA ARG A 75 -11.76 15.77 9.95
C ARG A 75 -10.95 14.88 9.01
N VAL A 76 -10.53 13.75 9.54
CA VAL A 76 -9.86 12.69 8.79
C VAL A 76 -10.86 11.58 8.56
N THR A 77 -10.97 11.13 7.32
CA THR A 77 -11.84 10.02 6.92
C THR A 77 -10.99 8.99 6.21
N VAL A 78 -11.20 7.71 6.49
CA VAL A 78 -10.42 6.61 5.90
C VAL A 78 -11.33 5.54 5.31
N THR A 79 -10.88 4.96 4.20
CA THR A 79 -11.49 3.81 3.54
C THR A 79 -10.40 3.04 2.78
N HIS A 80 -10.71 1.83 2.34
CA HIS A 80 -9.80 1.00 1.55
C HIS A 80 -10.53 0.17 0.50
N ALA A 81 -9.73 -0.44 -0.37
CA ALA A 81 -10.11 -1.61 -1.15
C ALA A 81 -8.88 -2.51 -1.30
N SER A 82 -9.05 -3.81 -1.07
CA SER A 82 -8.04 -4.84 -1.31
C SER A 82 -8.61 -5.93 -2.22
N LEU A 83 -7.99 -6.16 -3.37
CA LEU A 83 -8.39 -7.18 -4.32
C LEU A 83 -7.38 -8.32 -4.29
N ARG A 84 -7.84 -9.51 -3.92
CA ARG A 84 -7.02 -10.72 -3.95
C ARG A 84 -6.63 -11.09 -5.39
N GLY A 85 -5.35 -11.28 -5.63
CA GLY A 85 -4.79 -11.54 -6.94
C GLY A 85 -5.30 -12.80 -7.62
N TYR A 86 -5.29 -12.78 -8.95
CA TYR A 86 -5.75 -13.85 -9.82
C TYR A 86 -4.57 -14.60 -10.42
N TYR A 87 -4.44 -15.89 -10.11
CA TYR A 87 -3.41 -16.78 -10.64
C TYR A 87 -4.11 -17.96 -11.31
N PRO A 88 -4.02 -18.11 -12.66
CA PRO A 88 -4.69 -19.20 -13.37
C PRO A 88 -4.36 -20.59 -12.80
N ASP A 89 -3.12 -20.77 -12.37
CA ASP A 89 -2.62 -22.05 -11.84
C ASP A 89 -2.86 -22.21 -10.33
N ASN A 90 -3.37 -21.18 -9.65
CA ASN A 90 -3.68 -21.21 -8.21
C ASN A 90 -4.85 -20.26 -7.90
N LEU A 91 -6.06 -20.67 -8.27
CA LEU A 91 -7.28 -19.87 -8.09
C LEU A 91 -7.59 -19.57 -6.62
N THR A 92 -7.05 -20.37 -5.70
CA THR A 92 -7.24 -20.28 -4.25
C THR A 92 -6.07 -19.60 -3.52
N LYS A 93 -5.13 -18.98 -4.25
CA LYS A 93 -4.03 -18.20 -3.66
C LYS A 93 -4.60 -17.24 -2.61
N GLN A 94 -4.01 -17.22 -1.42
CA GLN A 94 -4.40 -16.28 -0.37
C GLN A 94 -3.98 -14.86 -0.76
N ASN A 95 -4.73 -13.87 -0.26
CA ASN A 95 -4.26 -12.50 -0.30
C ASN A 95 -3.09 -12.39 0.69
N GLN A 96 -1.94 -11.94 0.20
CA GLN A 96 -0.75 -11.72 1.00
C GLN A 96 -0.59 -10.24 1.38
N ASP A 97 -1.42 -9.35 0.83
CA ASP A 97 -1.52 -7.97 1.33
C ASP A 97 -2.24 -7.92 2.68
N ALA A 98 -1.81 -6.97 3.51
CA ALA A 98 -2.49 -6.55 4.72
C ALA A 98 -2.51 -5.02 4.80
N HIS A 99 -3.45 -4.47 5.56
CA HIS A 99 -3.50 -3.03 5.85
C HIS A 99 -3.99 -2.78 7.28
N VAL A 100 -3.70 -1.59 7.80
CA VAL A 100 -4.16 -1.15 9.12
C VAL A 100 -4.64 0.30 9.06
N GLU A 101 -5.73 0.59 9.77
CA GLU A 101 -6.32 1.91 9.90
C GLU A 101 -6.66 2.14 11.38
N VAL A 102 -5.80 2.87 12.09
CA VAL A 102 -5.98 3.17 13.51
C VAL A 102 -6.26 4.65 13.69
N LEU A 103 -7.55 4.95 13.87
CA LEU A 103 -7.99 6.25 14.36
C LEU A 103 -7.75 6.35 15.88
N SER A 104 -7.54 7.55 16.38
CA SER A 104 -7.19 7.86 17.77
C SER A 104 -6.00 7.03 18.23
N PHE A 105 -4.93 7.03 17.42
CA PHE A 105 -3.78 6.15 17.61
C PHE A 105 -3.13 6.36 18.98
N GLY A 106 -2.97 5.29 19.76
CA GLY A 106 -2.52 5.38 21.15
C GLY A 106 -3.53 5.99 22.11
N GLY A 107 -4.81 6.05 21.73
CA GLY A 107 -5.88 6.70 22.51
C GLY A 107 -5.89 8.22 22.39
N ASP A 108 -5.16 8.80 21.44
CA ASP A 108 -5.04 10.25 21.24
C ASP A 108 -5.78 10.69 19.96
N GLU A 109 -6.81 11.52 20.11
CA GLU A 109 -7.62 12.07 19.00
C GLU A 109 -6.81 12.98 18.06
N GLU A 110 -5.64 13.46 18.49
CA GLU A 110 -4.71 14.21 17.65
C GLU A 110 -3.90 13.29 16.72
N GLN A 111 -4.01 11.97 16.87
CA GLN A 111 -3.18 10.99 16.18
C GLN A 111 -4.01 9.99 15.36
N ALA A 112 -3.49 9.62 14.20
CA ALA A 112 -3.97 8.48 13.42
C ALA A 112 -2.78 7.78 12.77
N MET A 113 -2.91 6.47 12.55
CA MET A 113 -1.88 5.64 11.93
C MET A 113 -2.51 4.77 10.85
N PHE A 114 -1.88 4.73 9.68
CA PHE A 114 -2.30 3.95 8.52
C PHE A 114 -1.12 3.15 8.00
N GLY A 115 -1.36 1.96 7.46
CA GLY A 115 -0.29 1.16 6.85
C GLY A 115 -0.81 0.18 5.80
N VAL A 116 0.04 -0.09 4.81
CA VAL A 116 -0.14 -1.16 3.81
C VAL A 116 1.13 -2.00 3.79
N PHE A 117 0.93 -3.32 3.73
CA PHE A 117 1.97 -4.34 3.82
C PHE A 117 1.73 -5.34 2.69
N ASP A 118 2.68 -5.44 1.77
CA ASP A 118 2.63 -6.36 0.63
C ASP A 118 3.46 -7.58 0.97
N GLY A 119 2.81 -8.73 1.18
CA GLY A 119 3.46 -9.95 1.64
C GLY A 119 3.97 -10.81 0.48
N HIS A 120 5.14 -11.41 0.64
CA HIS A 120 5.74 -12.26 -0.38
C HIS A 120 6.41 -13.51 0.20
N GLY A 121 6.68 -14.47 -0.68
CA GLY A 121 7.20 -15.77 -0.29
C GLY A 121 6.11 -16.71 0.24
N GLN A 122 6.54 -17.88 0.70
CA GLN A 122 5.64 -18.94 1.15
C GLN A 122 4.78 -18.52 2.35
N PHE A 123 5.36 -17.73 3.26
CA PHE A 123 4.73 -17.25 4.49
C PHE A 123 4.44 -15.73 4.44
N GLY A 124 4.27 -15.18 3.23
CA GLY A 124 4.06 -13.75 3.04
C GLY A 124 2.80 -13.21 3.72
N THR A 125 1.72 -14.00 3.77
CA THR A 125 0.49 -13.62 4.48
C THR A 125 0.75 -13.47 5.97
N GLU A 126 1.52 -14.38 6.56
CA GLU A 126 1.91 -14.36 7.96
C GLU A 126 2.84 -13.20 8.26
N CYS A 127 3.83 -12.91 7.40
CA CYS A 127 4.72 -11.76 7.55
C CYS A 127 3.96 -10.43 7.49
N ALA A 128 3.08 -10.24 6.49
CA ALA A 128 2.28 -9.02 6.35
C ALA A 128 1.31 -8.84 7.51
N GLY A 129 0.62 -9.91 7.93
CA GLY A 129 -0.25 -9.90 9.10
C GLY A 129 0.51 -9.60 10.40
N PHE A 130 1.71 -10.16 10.57
CA PHE A 130 2.56 -9.87 11.71
C PHE A 130 2.98 -8.40 11.75
N ALA A 131 3.44 -7.84 10.62
CA ALA A 131 3.80 -6.42 10.54
C ALA A 131 2.59 -5.51 10.82
N ARG A 132 1.41 -5.83 10.28
CA ARG A 132 0.15 -5.14 10.55
C ARG A 132 -0.17 -5.06 12.04
N ASP A 133 0.01 -6.17 12.76
CA ASP A 133 -0.40 -6.28 14.17
C ASP A 133 0.66 -5.71 15.14
N TRP A 134 1.96 -5.88 14.84
CA TRP A 134 3.03 -5.55 15.79
C TRP A 134 3.69 -4.19 15.55
N LEU A 135 3.74 -3.71 14.30
CA LEU A 135 4.36 -2.41 14.00
C LEU A 135 3.67 -1.24 14.73
N PRO A 136 2.32 -1.13 14.77
CA PRO A 136 1.66 -0.06 15.50
C PRO A 136 2.00 -0.08 16.99
N GLU A 137 2.02 -1.26 17.62
CA GLU A 137 2.39 -1.41 19.03
C GLU A 137 3.85 -1.02 19.29
N ASN A 138 4.77 -1.49 18.46
CA ASN A 138 6.19 -1.14 18.54
C ASN A 138 6.40 0.37 18.34
N LEU A 139 5.59 1.02 17.48
CA LEU A 139 5.63 2.47 17.27
C LEU A 139 5.14 3.24 18.50
N LEU A 140 4.04 2.82 19.14
CA LEU A 140 3.57 3.44 20.39
C LEU A 140 4.61 3.32 21.50
N LEU A 141 5.21 2.13 21.64
CA LEU A 141 6.29 1.89 22.60
C LEU A 141 7.50 2.79 22.32
N ALA A 142 7.92 2.91 21.06
CA ALA A 142 9.07 3.73 20.67
C ALA A 142 8.81 5.23 20.87
N LEU A 143 7.61 5.72 20.56
CA LEU A 143 7.23 7.11 20.77
C LEU A 143 7.30 7.50 22.25
N GLY A 144 7.01 6.57 23.16
CA GLY A 144 7.13 6.79 24.59
C GLY A 144 6.37 8.02 25.06
N THR A 145 5.13 8.22 24.59
CA THR A 145 4.33 9.44 24.81
C THR A 145 4.08 9.76 26.28
N HIS A 146 4.23 8.79 27.18
CA HIS A 146 4.15 8.96 28.63
C HIS A 146 5.52 9.03 29.34
N THR A 147 6.62 9.12 28.59
CA THR A 147 7.97 9.23 29.14
C THR A 147 8.40 10.70 29.22
N ALA A 148 9.40 10.99 30.06
CA ALA A 148 9.94 12.35 30.20
C ALA A 148 10.64 12.88 28.93
N SER A 149 10.97 12.00 27.98
CA SER A 149 11.64 12.35 26.72
C SER A 149 11.08 11.49 25.58
N PRO A 150 9.92 11.88 25.01
CA PRO A 150 9.30 11.13 23.91
C PRO A 150 10.18 11.18 22.67
N MET A 151 10.22 10.07 21.93
CA MET A 151 11.03 9.96 20.73
C MET A 151 10.37 10.69 19.55
N PRO A 152 11.14 11.43 18.72
CA PRO A 152 10.60 12.01 17.49
C PRO A 152 10.08 10.92 16.55
N PRO A 153 8.95 11.14 15.83
CA PRO A 153 8.36 10.13 14.96
C PRO A 153 9.30 9.48 13.95
N PRO A 154 10.25 10.20 13.29
CA PRO A 154 11.21 9.54 12.39
C PRO A 154 12.08 8.47 13.07
N THR A 155 12.61 8.77 14.26
CA THR A 155 13.42 7.81 15.02
C THR A 155 12.54 6.69 15.59
N ALA A 156 11.31 7.01 15.99
CA ALA A 156 10.36 6.02 16.49
C ALA A 156 9.94 5.01 15.40
N PHE A 157 9.73 5.47 14.16
CA PHE A 157 9.48 4.58 13.02
C PHE A 157 10.66 3.66 12.73
N LEU A 158 11.88 4.20 12.71
CA LEU A 158 13.10 3.39 12.57
C LEU A 158 13.16 2.29 13.63
N GLN A 159 13.01 2.65 14.91
CA GLN A 159 13.05 1.68 16.00
C GLN A 159 11.91 0.66 15.89
N ALA A 160 10.69 1.10 15.53
CA ALA A 160 9.53 0.24 15.43
C ALA A 160 9.65 -0.79 14.30
N MET A 161 10.08 -0.37 13.11
CA MET A 161 10.25 -1.27 11.97
C MET A 161 11.39 -2.27 12.19
N VAL A 162 12.53 -1.82 12.72
CA VAL A 162 13.63 -2.73 13.09
C VAL A 162 13.20 -3.71 14.19
N SER A 163 12.47 -3.25 15.21
CA SER A 163 11.96 -4.14 16.26
C SER A 163 10.96 -5.15 15.72
N THR A 164 10.08 -4.73 14.81
CA THR A 164 9.10 -5.62 14.16
C THR A 164 9.81 -6.67 13.32
N ASN A 165 10.87 -6.30 12.60
CA ASN A 165 11.70 -7.24 11.84
C ASN A 165 12.38 -8.29 12.72
N LEU A 166 13.03 -7.86 13.81
CA LEU A 166 13.64 -8.79 14.77
C LEU A 166 12.61 -9.73 15.41
N GLN A 167 11.40 -9.24 15.70
CA GLN A 167 10.33 -10.05 16.25
C GLN A 167 9.75 -11.01 15.20
N CYS A 168 9.73 -10.64 13.93
CA CYS A 168 9.35 -11.50 12.81
C CYS A 168 10.30 -12.70 12.70
N HIS A 169 11.62 -12.46 12.64
CA HIS A 169 12.65 -13.52 12.62
C HIS A 169 12.54 -14.48 13.80
N ALA A 170 12.14 -13.96 14.97
CA ALA A 170 12.04 -14.74 16.20
C ALA A 170 10.78 -15.63 16.26
N ARG A 171 9.77 -15.38 15.42
CA ARG A 171 8.43 -15.97 15.57
C ARG A 171 7.91 -16.68 14.32
N LEU A 172 8.41 -16.32 13.15
CA LEU A 172 8.00 -16.87 11.85
C LEU A 172 9.18 -17.52 11.14
N ASP A 173 8.90 -18.43 10.21
CA ASP A 173 9.89 -18.81 9.20
C ASP A 173 9.86 -17.76 8.08
N ASP A 174 10.67 -16.72 8.25
CA ASP A 174 10.80 -15.63 7.29
C ASP A 174 12.10 -15.71 6.47
N SER A 175 12.75 -16.88 6.46
CA SER A 175 14.02 -17.09 5.75
C SER A 175 13.97 -16.62 4.30
N MET A 176 12.84 -16.91 3.65
CA MET A 176 12.56 -16.58 2.25
C MET A 176 11.15 -15.97 2.11
N SER A 177 10.62 -15.34 3.16
CA SER A 177 9.31 -14.68 3.13
C SER A 177 9.39 -13.38 3.90
N GLY A 178 8.59 -12.40 3.53
CA GLY A 178 8.65 -11.09 4.14
C GLY A 178 7.48 -10.25 3.69
N THR A 179 7.59 -8.96 3.99
CA THR A 179 6.61 -7.98 3.54
C THR A 179 7.24 -6.61 3.36
N THR A 180 6.71 -5.82 2.43
CA THR A 180 6.92 -4.38 2.43
C THR A 180 6.20 -3.75 3.63
N ALA A 181 6.51 -2.48 3.92
CA ALA A 181 5.73 -1.69 4.85
C ALA A 181 5.79 -0.23 4.45
N VAL A 182 4.65 0.32 4.00
CA VAL A 182 4.46 1.76 3.89
C VAL A 182 3.47 2.21 4.96
N CYS A 183 3.87 3.18 5.76
CA CYS A 183 3.23 3.54 7.02
C CYS A 183 3.12 5.06 7.12
N ALA A 184 1.94 5.59 7.48
CA ALA A 184 1.69 7.01 7.64
C ALA A 184 1.08 7.32 9.01
N MET A 185 1.72 8.21 9.75
CA MET A 185 1.24 8.71 11.03
C MET A 185 0.92 10.20 10.93
N LEU A 186 -0.32 10.55 11.24
CA LEU A 186 -0.74 11.93 11.43
C LEU A 186 -0.65 12.28 12.92
N ARG A 187 -0.09 13.45 13.24
CA ARG A 187 -0.13 14.08 14.56
C ARG A 187 -0.44 15.56 14.42
N GLY A 188 -1.66 15.97 14.76
CA GLY A 188 -2.16 17.31 14.48
C GLY A 188 -2.14 17.58 12.97
N ARG A 189 -1.22 18.43 12.51
CA ARG A 189 -0.97 18.72 11.08
C ARG A 189 0.28 18.06 10.51
N SER A 190 1.08 17.42 11.36
CA SER A 190 2.34 16.79 10.96
C SER A 190 2.06 15.38 10.43
N LEU A 191 2.33 15.15 9.16
CA LEU A 191 2.28 13.84 8.52
C LEU A 191 3.68 13.26 8.45
N HIS A 192 3.87 12.06 8.98
CA HIS A 192 5.11 11.30 8.94
C HIS A 192 4.88 10.02 8.13
N VAL A 193 5.66 9.79 7.07
CA VAL A 193 5.54 8.62 6.20
C VAL A 193 6.84 7.84 6.25
N ALA A 194 6.78 6.57 6.63
CA ALA A 194 7.89 5.64 6.67
C ALA A 194 7.71 4.53 5.64
N ASN A 195 8.75 4.22 4.86
CA ASN A 195 8.69 3.20 3.81
C ASN A 195 9.86 2.22 3.85
N VAL A 196 9.51 0.93 3.74
CA VAL A 196 10.38 -0.22 3.54
C VAL A 196 9.81 -1.03 2.36
N GLY A 197 10.52 -1.08 1.24
CA GLY A 197 10.11 -1.82 0.03
C GLY A 197 9.53 -0.93 -1.08
N ASP A 198 8.70 -1.52 -1.94
CA ASP A 198 8.18 -0.95 -3.18
C ASP A 198 6.66 -0.69 -3.19
N SER A 199 6.01 -0.81 -2.03
CA SER A 199 4.76 -0.10 -1.76
C SER A 199 4.99 1.41 -1.72
N ARG A 200 3.95 2.21 -1.98
CA ARG A 200 4.10 3.66 -2.11
C ARG A 200 3.01 4.45 -1.40
N CYS A 201 3.42 5.59 -0.84
CA CYS A 201 2.55 6.61 -0.30
C CYS A 201 2.59 7.88 -1.15
N VAL A 202 1.42 8.41 -1.50
CA VAL A 202 1.26 9.57 -2.38
C VAL A 202 0.32 10.58 -1.71
N LEU A 203 0.77 11.82 -1.52
CA LEU A 203 -0.05 12.91 -1.05
C LEU A 203 -0.60 13.69 -2.25
N ALA A 204 -1.91 13.94 -2.27
CA ALA A 204 -2.48 14.88 -3.22
C ALA A 204 -2.23 16.33 -2.76
N GLU A 205 -1.91 17.20 -3.70
CA GLU A 205 -1.74 18.64 -3.46
C GLU A 205 -2.52 19.44 -4.50
N ARG A 206 -3.42 20.31 -4.05
CA ARG A 206 -4.14 21.26 -4.89
C ARG A 206 -3.17 22.35 -5.32
N CYS A 207 -3.05 22.53 -6.63
CA CYS A 207 -2.35 23.64 -7.25
C CYS A 207 -3.35 24.49 -8.06
N ALA A 208 -2.87 25.54 -8.73
CA ALA A 208 -3.71 26.42 -9.55
C ALA A 208 -4.43 25.67 -10.70
N ASP A 209 -3.78 24.64 -11.24
CA ASP A 209 -4.21 23.93 -12.45
C ASP A 209 -4.88 22.58 -12.16
N GLY A 210 -5.11 22.22 -10.89
CA GLY A 210 -5.76 20.97 -10.52
C GLY A 210 -5.21 20.35 -9.24
N VAL A 211 -5.18 19.01 -9.20
CA VAL A 211 -4.63 18.23 -8.08
C VAL A 211 -3.44 17.44 -8.61
N ILE A 212 -2.26 17.65 -8.02
CA ILE A 212 -1.04 16.95 -8.39
C ILE A 212 -0.68 15.88 -7.35
N ALA A 213 -0.03 14.81 -7.82
CA ALA A 213 0.56 13.80 -6.97
C ALA A 213 1.93 14.26 -6.45
N MET A 214 2.13 14.14 -5.14
CA MET A 214 3.44 14.28 -4.49
C MET A 214 3.80 12.96 -3.81
N ASP A 215 4.80 12.27 -4.34
CA ASP A 215 5.29 11.02 -3.78
C ASP A 215 5.93 11.28 -2.40
N MET A 216 5.35 10.66 -1.36
CA MET A 216 5.83 10.74 0.02
C MET A 216 6.80 9.60 0.37
N SER A 217 6.94 8.62 -0.52
CA SER A 217 7.96 7.58 -0.50
C SER A 217 8.44 7.28 -1.92
N LEU A 218 9.65 6.72 -2.05
CA LEU A 218 10.21 6.25 -3.32
C LEU A 218 10.44 4.75 -3.23
N ASP A 219 9.99 4.00 -4.24
CA ASP A 219 10.14 2.54 -4.29
C ASP A 219 11.61 2.13 -4.08
N GLN A 220 11.87 1.30 -3.08
CA GLN A 220 13.20 0.78 -2.78
C GLN A 220 13.42 -0.51 -3.58
N THR A 221 13.78 -0.34 -4.85
CA THR A 221 14.03 -1.41 -5.82
C THR A 221 15.42 -1.28 -6.43
N PRO A 222 15.94 -2.33 -7.12
CA PRO A 222 17.23 -2.24 -7.80
C PRO A 222 17.24 -1.27 -9.00
N TYR A 223 16.09 -0.71 -9.40
CA TYR A 223 16.04 0.42 -10.34
C TYR A 223 16.55 1.71 -9.69
N ARG A 224 16.41 1.86 -8.37
CA ARG A 224 16.87 3.04 -7.64
C ARG A 224 18.38 2.94 -7.45
N ARG A 225 19.11 3.91 -8.01
CA ARG A 225 20.57 3.83 -8.16
C ARG A 225 21.30 3.66 -6.83
N ASP A 226 20.93 4.45 -5.81
CA ASP A 226 21.52 4.41 -4.48
C ASP A 226 21.28 3.07 -3.78
N GLU A 227 20.08 2.50 -3.91
CA GLU A 227 19.74 1.18 -3.37
C GLU A 227 20.49 0.06 -4.08
N CYS A 228 20.59 0.11 -5.40
CA CYS A 228 21.35 -0.83 -6.20
C CYS A 228 22.84 -0.81 -5.81
N GLU A 229 23.43 0.38 -5.67
CA GLU A 229 24.80 0.55 -5.19
C GLU A 229 24.97 0.07 -3.74
N ARG A 230 23.95 0.18 -2.90
CA ARG A 230 23.96 -0.27 -1.49
C ARG A 230 23.97 -1.79 -1.38
N VAL A 231 23.05 -2.50 -2.04
CA VAL A 231 23.01 -3.98 -2.01
C VAL A 231 24.25 -4.60 -2.66
N ARG A 232 24.80 -3.97 -3.71
CA ARG A 232 26.09 -4.40 -4.31
C ARG A 232 27.25 -4.29 -3.33
N ARG A 233 27.31 -3.20 -2.55
CA ARG A 233 28.32 -3.03 -1.49
C ARG A 233 28.18 -4.06 -0.36
N ALA A 234 26.96 -4.55 -0.12
CA ALA A 234 26.70 -5.65 0.80
C ALA A 234 27.05 -7.04 0.21
N GLY A 235 27.54 -7.11 -1.04
CA GLY A 235 27.97 -8.35 -1.68
C GLY A 235 26.92 -8.99 -2.60
N ALA A 236 25.77 -8.35 -2.79
CA ALA A 236 24.74 -8.85 -3.68
C ALA A 236 25.12 -8.71 -5.16
N ARG A 237 24.65 -9.67 -5.97
CA ARG A 237 24.60 -9.55 -7.42
C ARG A 237 23.22 -9.07 -7.85
N VAL A 238 23.16 -8.06 -8.72
CA VAL A 238 21.89 -7.51 -9.22
C VAL A 238 21.71 -7.90 -10.69
N MET A 239 20.72 -8.74 -10.98
CA MET A 239 20.46 -9.29 -12.33
C MET A 239 18.97 -9.59 -12.52
N THR A 240 18.49 -9.59 -13.77
CA THR A 240 17.16 -10.14 -14.09
C THR A 240 17.20 -11.68 -14.13
N LEU A 241 16.05 -12.34 -13.99
CA LEU A 241 15.94 -13.80 -14.19
C LEU A 241 16.47 -14.24 -15.55
N GLY A 242 16.22 -13.44 -16.59
CA GLY A 242 16.70 -13.74 -17.92
C GLY A 242 18.23 -13.82 -17.98
N GLN A 243 18.92 -12.95 -17.25
CA GLN A 243 20.38 -13.00 -17.19
C GLN A 243 20.88 -14.16 -16.32
N VAL A 244 20.22 -14.45 -15.20
CA VAL A 244 20.56 -15.60 -14.33
C VAL A 244 20.40 -16.92 -15.09
N HIS A 245 19.37 -17.05 -15.94
CA HIS A 245 19.10 -18.23 -16.77
C HIS A 245 19.80 -18.22 -18.13
N GLY A 246 20.58 -17.19 -18.45
CA GLY A 246 21.28 -17.07 -19.74
C GLY A 246 20.39 -16.81 -20.96
N THR A 247 19.13 -16.40 -20.76
CA THR A 247 18.17 -16.05 -21.82
C THR A 247 18.19 -14.56 -22.18
N ALA A 248 18.94 -13.74 -21.44
CA ALA A 248 19.20 -12.33 -21.74
C ALA A 248 20.71 -12.02 -21.70
N ALA A 249 21.14 -11.00 -22.44
CA ALA A 249 22.54 -10.59 -22.49
C ALA A 249 23.06 -10.17 -21.11
N ALA A 250 24.28 -10.60 -20.78
CA ALA A 250 24.92 -10.33 -19.49
C ALA A 250 25.34 -8.87 -19.27
N ALA A 251 25.27 -8.03 -20.32
CA ALA A 251 25.94 -6.74 -20.35
C ALA A 251 24.95 -5.61 -20.70
N THR A 252 24.23 -5.12 -19.70
CA THR A 252 24.12 -3.68 -19.41
C THR A 252 23.37 -3.47 -18.09
N ASP A 253 23.96 -2.69 -17.17
CA ASP A 253 23.27 -2.11 -16.01
C ASP A 253 22.30 -0.98 -16.42
N SER A 254 21.75 -1.04 -17.64
CA SER A 254 20.86 -0.03 -18.21
C SER A 254 19.39 -0.44 -17.99
N TRP A 255 19.05 -0.76 -16.75
CA TRP A 255 17.67 -1.07 -16.38
C TRP A 255 16.90 0.23 -16.20
N THR A 256 15.85 0.44 -16.98
CA THR A 256 14.85 1.46 -16.65
C THR A 256 13.49 0.79 -16.56
N LYS A 257 12.65 1.28 -15.65
CA LYS A 257 11.26 0.81 -15.49
C LYS A 257 10.48 1.00 -16.80
N GLU A 258 10.82 2.05 -17.56
CA GLU A 258 10.21 2.44 -18.84
C GLU A 258 10.66 1.59 -20.04
N GLN A 259 11.90 1.09 -20.05
CA GLN A 259 12.45 0.39 -21.20
C GLN A 259 12.06 -1.07 -21.26
N GLY A 260 11.31 -1.60 -20.27
CA GLY A 260 10.85 -2.98 -20.22
C GLY A 260 11.97 -3.90 -20.64
N THR A 261 12.86 -4.27 -19.70
CA THR A 261 14.03 -5.13 -19.95
C THR A 261 13.66 -6.19 -20.98
N SER A 262 14.53 -6.57 -21.92
CA SER A 262 14.16 -7.41 -23.08
C SER A 262 13.51 -8.77 -22.71
N ALA A 263 13.39 -9.09 -21.41
CA ALA A 263 12.65 -10.20 -20.86
C ALA A 263 11.38 -9.87 -20.01
N GLY A 264 11.04 -8.61 -19.75
CA GLY A 264 9.90 -8.17 -18.91
C GLY A 264 10.11 -8.35 -17.40
N ASP A 265 11.21 -8.97 -16.96
CA ASP A 265 11.50 -9.20 -15.55
C ASP A 265 12.35 -8.05 -14.96
N PRO A 266 12.00 -7.54 -13.77
CA PRO A 266 12.80 -6.52 -13.11
C PRO A 266 14.17 -7.05 -12.67
N PRO A 267 15.18 -6.18 -12.50
CA PRO A 267 16.42 -6.55 -11.84
C PRO A 267 16.13 -6.98 -10.39
N ARG A 268 16.82 -8.02 -9.94
CA ARG A 268 16.62 -8.66 -8.63
C ARG A 268 17.93 -8.79 -7.86
N VAL A 269 17.83 -8.91 -6.53
CA VAL A 269 18.95 -9.08 -5.60
C VAL A 269 19.23 -10.57 -5.36
N TRP A 270 20.45 -11.00 -5.64
CA TRP A 270 20.87 -12.39 -5.57
C TRP A 270 22.15 -12.56 -4.76
N ASP A 271 22.22 -13.65 -3.99
CA ASP A 271 23.50 -14.19 -3.55
C ASP A 271 24.28 -14.74 -4.78
N PRO A 272 25.55 -14.39 -4.96
CA PRO A 272 26.31 -14.77 -6.13
C PRO A 272 26.64 -16.28 -6.21
N ALA A 273 26.69 -16.97 -5.08
CA ALA A 273 27.04 -18.40 -4.99
C ALA A 273 25.81 -19.30 -5.14
N VAL A 274 24.69 -18.94 -4.52
CA VAL A 274 23.48 -19.80 -4.47
C VAL A 274 22.29 -19.30 -5.29
N ASN A 275 22.38 -18.11 -5.92
CA ASN A 275 21.30 -17.54 -6.75
C ASN A 275 19.93 -17.52 -6.03
N ARG A 276 19.95 -17.12 -4.76
CA ARG A 276 18.76 -16.84 -3.94
C ARG A 276 19.04 -15.63 -3.06
N PRO A 277 18.04 -14.86 -2.59
CA PRO A 277 16.60 -15.11 -2.71
C PRO A 277 15.99 -14.69 -4.05
N GLY A 278 16.51 -13.64 -4.71
CA GLY A 278 15.94 -13.13 -5.97
C GLY A 278 14.85 -12.06 -5.79
N THR A 279 14.98 -11.21 -4.76
CA THR A 279 14.00 -10.16 -4.44
C THR A 279 14.01 -9.05 -5.48
N ALA A 280 12.83 -8.53 -5.85
CA ALA A 280 12.71 -7.38 -6.76
C ALA A 280 12.75 -6.02 -6.04
N PHE A 281 12.75 -6.05 -4.71
CA PHE A 281 12.94 -4.94 -3.79
C PHE A 281 14.28 -5.05 -3.06
N THR A 282 14.72 -3.94 -2.46
CA THR A 282 16.00 -3.82 -1.75
C THR A 282 15.84 -3.61 -0.25
N ARG A 283 14.61 -3.54 0.26
CA ARG A 283 14.27 -3.47 1.68
C ARG A 283 12.96 -4.22 1.94
N SER A 284 12.85 -4.87 3.09
CA SER A 284 11.65 -5.57 3.56
C SER A 284 11.71 -5.80 5.07
N ILE A 285 10.57 -6.12 5.67
CA ILE A 285 10.47 -6.77 6.98
C ILE A 285 10.41 -8.28 6.74
N GLY A 286 11.21 -9.06 7.45
CA GLY A 286 11.41 -10.49 7.21
C GLY A 286 12.60 -10.72 6.28
N ASP A 287 12.52 -11.74 5.42
CA ASP A 287 13.59 -12.12 4.47
C ASP A 287 14.97 -12.28 5.13
N SER A 288 15.07 -13.04 6.23
CA SER A 288 16.33 -13.14 6.99
C SER A 288 17.54 -13.62 6.16
N VAL A 289 17.34 -14.36 5.05
CA VAL A 289 18.43 -14.70 4.12
C VAL A 289 18.88 -13.49 3.28
N ALA A 290 17.95 -12.61 2.91
CA ALA A 290 18.19 -11.43 2.10
C ALA A 290 18.91 -10.31 2.88
N GLU A 291 18.78 -10.27 4.22
CA GLU A 291 19.43 -9.27 5.06
C GLU A 291 20.95 -9.24 4.90
N ALA A 292 21.57 -10.41 4.75
CA ALA A 292 23.01 -10.53 4.49
C ALA A 292 23.44 -9.89 3.16
N LEU A 293 22.50 -9.71 2.24
CA LEU A 293 22.68 -9.06 0.93
C LEU A 293 22.29 -7.57 0.96
N GLY A 294 21.98 -7.04 2.15
CA GLY A 294 21.54 -5.66 2.34
C GLY A 294 20.04 -5.46 2.18
N VAL A 295 19.20 -6.48 2.18
CA VAL A 295 17.73 -6.27 2.21
C VAL A 295 17.28 -6.16 3.67
N PHE A 296 17.20 -4.96 4.22
CA PHE A 296 16.92 -4.73 5.65
C PHE A 296 15.69 -3.86 5.88
N ALA A 297 15.18 -3.85 7.12
CA ALA A 297 13.94 -3.18 7.53
C ALA A 297 14.09 -1.71 7.97
N GLU A 298 15.25 -1.08 7.80
CA GLU A 298 15.44 0.35 8.10
C GLU A 298 14.67 1.23 7.10
N PRO A 299 13.69 2.03 7.55
CA PRO A 299 12.87 2.85 6.67
C PRO A 299 13.57 4.13 6.21
N GLU A 300 13.07 4.65 5.10
CA GLU A 300 13.14 6.10 4.85
C GLU A 300 11.91 6.78 5.40
N VAL A 301 12.11 7.88 6.13
CA VAL A 301 11.00 8.64 6.74
C VAL A 301 10.97 10.07 6.22
N VAL A 302 9.82 10.47 5.67
CA VAL A 302 9.53 11.83 5.21
C VAL A 302 8.51 12.48 6.15
N THR A 303 8.71 13.75 6.48
CA THR A 303 7.75 14.54 7.27
C THR A 303 7.25 15.73 6.46
N LYS A 304 5.93 15.93 6.41
CA LYS A 304 5.27 17.06 5.75
C LYS A 304 4.27 17.70 6.69
N GLN A 305 4.25 19.03 6.71
CA GLN A 305 3.17 19.77 7.35
C GLN A 305 2.00 19.91 6.38
N LEU A 306 0.84 19.39 6.78
CA LEU A 306 -0.37 19.44 6.00
C LEU A 306 -1.03 20.82 6.04
N SER A 307 -1.71 21.18 4.97
CA SER A 307 -2.50 22.40 4.83
C SER A 307 -3.80 22.12 4.09
N SER A 308 -4.67 23.12 3.98
CA SER A 308 -5.91 23.03 3.18
C SER A 308 -5.66 22.71 1.70
N ALA A 309 -4.43 22.85 1.20
CA ALA A 309 -4.04 22.42 -0.12
C ALA A 309 -3.93 20.89 -0.25
N ASN A 310 -3.94 20.13 0.85
CA ASN A 310 -3.79 18.67 0.82
C ASN A 310 -5.16 18.00 1.05
N PRO A 311 -5.85 17.52 0.00
CA PRO A 311 -7.20 16.96 0.12
C PRO A 311 -7.22 15.49 0.55
N PHE A 312 -6.20 14.70 0.21
CA PHE A 312 -6.13 13.29 0.58
C PHE A 312 -4.72 12.71 0.46
N LEU A 313 -4.52 11.55 1.08
CA LEU A 313 -3.33 10.71 1.08
C LEU A 313 -3.70 9.30 0.60
N LEU A 314 -2.82 8.68 -0.16
CA LEU A 314 -2.95 7.31 -0.66
C LEU A 314 -1.79 6.47 -0.11
N LEU A 315 -2.07 5.26 0.35
CA LEU A 315 -1.08 4.23 0.63
C LEU A 315 -1.50 2.99 -0.16
N ALA A 316 -0.60 2.39 -0.93
CA ALA A 316 -0.95 1.21 -1.72
C ALA A 316 0.23 0.26 -1.93
N SER A 317 -0.07 -1.03 -2.15
CA SER A 317 0.88 -2.07 -2.57
C SER A 317 1.32 -1.87 -4.02
N ASP A 318 2.36 -2.59 -4.45
CA ASP A 318 2.87 -2.48 -5.83
C ASP A 318 1.82 -2.91 -6.87
N GLY A 319 0.83 -3.71 -6.45
CA GLY A 319 -0.32 -4.10 -7.24
C GLY A 319 -1.07 -2.92 -7.86
N VAL A 320 -1.03 -1.74 -7.24
CA VAL A 320 -1.52 -0.48 -7.85
C VAL A 320 -0.44 0.16 -8.73
N TRP A 321 0.78 0.29 -8.21
CA TRP A 321 1.84 1.13 -8.77
C TRP A 321 2.66 0.52 -9.91
N GLU A 322 2.51 -0.77 -10.19
CA GLU A 322 3.20 -1.45 -11.29
C GLU A 322 2.81 -0.84 -12.64
N PHE A 323 1.50 -0.59 -12.85
CA PHE A 323 0.99 -0.08 -14.13
C PHE A 323 0.29 1.27 -14.05
N LEU A 324 0.03 1.80 -12.84
CA LEU A 324 -0.55 3.13 -12.66
C LEU A 324 0.47 4.09 -12.06
N SER A 325 0.63 5.25 -12.69
CA SER A 325 1.44 6.33 -12.12
C SER A 325 0.73 6.98 -10.94
N SER A 326 1.51 7.60 -10.04
CA SER A 326 0.97 8.34 -8.89
C SER A 326 -0.07 9.37 -9.31
N GLN A 327 0.22 10.13 -10.38
CA GLN A 327 -0.73 11.12 -10.91
C GLN A 327 -2.01 10.47 -11.45
N ARG A 328 -1.91 9.34 -12.16
CA ARG A 328 -3.09 8.66 -12.68
C ARG A 328 -4.03 8.22 -11.57
N VAL A 329 -3.49 7.73 -10.45
CA VAL A 329 -4.31 7.33 -9.29
C VAL A 329 -4.93 8.57 -8.61
N VAL A 330 -4.18 9.66 -8.45
CA VAL A 330 -4.72 10.93 -7.93
C VAL A 330 -5.86 11.48 -8.81
N ASP A 331 -5.70 11.42 -10.13
CA ASP A 331 -6.73 11.85 -11.08
C ASP A 331 -7.98 10.99 -10.94
N MET A 332 -7.82 9.66 -10.86
CA MET A 332 -8.93 8.74 -10.69
C MET A 332 -9.68 9.00 -9.39
N VAL A 333 -8.99 9.13 -8.25
CA VAL A 333 -9.62 9.44 -6.97
C VAL A 333 -10.34 10.79 -7.02
N SER A 334 -9.79 11.78 -7.71
CA SER A 334 -10.39 13.11 -7.85
C SER A 334 -11.64 13.14 -8.74
N MET A 335 -11.90 12.08 -9.51
CA MET A 335 -13.09 11.94 -10.37
C MET A 335 -14.30 11.36 -9.63
N HIS A 336 -14.15 10.97 -8.37
CA HIS A 336 -15.19 10.33 -7.58
C HIS A 336 -15.51 11.15 -6.33
N ASP A 337 -16.81 11.35 -6.07
CA ASP A 337 -17.28 11.99 -4.83
C ASP A 337 -17.28 10.99 -3.66
N ASP A 338 -17.58 9.73 -3.92
CA ASP A 338 -17.59 8.66 -2.93
C ASP A 338 -16.23 7.97 -2.84
N ALA A 339 -15.68 7.91 -1.63
CA ALA A 339 -14.34 7.40 -1.38
C ALA A 339 -14.23 5.88 -1.59
N ALA A 340 -15.29 5.11 -1.31
CA ALA A 340 -15.30 3.67 -1.53
C ALA A 340 -15.37 3.35 -3.02
N GLU A 341 -16.19 4.08 -3.79
CA GLU A 341 -16.22 3.99 -5.25
C GLU A 341 -14.87 4.36 -5.86
N ALA A 342 -14.20 5.41 -5.36
CA ALA A 342 -12.86 5.79 -5.77
C ALA A 342 -11.85 4.64 -5.60
N CYS A 343 -11.83 4.01 -4.42
CA CYS A 343 -10.93 2.90 -4.15
C CYS A 343 -11.23 1.68 -5.04
N GLN A 344 -12.51 1.32 -5.19
CA GLN A 344 -12.93 0.22 -6.06
C GLN A 344 -12.56 0.48 -7.52
N ALA A 345 -12.70 1.71 -8.01
CA ALA A 345 -12.32 2.08 -9.36
C ALA A 345 -10.81 1.96 -9.60
N VAL A 346 -9.98 2.37 -8.64
CA VAL A 346 -8.52 2.24 -8.74
C VAL A 346 -8.10 0.77 -8.76
N VAL A 347 -8.58 -0.06 -7.83
CA VAL A 347 -8.19 -1.48 -7.80
C VAL A 347 -8.70 -2.25 -9.02
N ALA A 348 -9.88 -1.90 -9.54
CA ALA A 348 -10.41 -2.48 -10.77
C ALA A 348 -9.57 -2.10 -11.99
N GLU A 349 -9.18 -0.84 -12.12
CA GLU A 349 -8.31 -0.39 -13.22
C GLU A 349 -6.90 -1.01 -13.11
N ALA A 350 -6.33 -1.09 -11.90
CA ALA A 350 -5.06 -1.76 -11.68
C ALA A 350 -5.14 -3.22 -12.12
N ALA A 351 -6.15 -3.98 -11.69
CA ALA A 351 -6.37 -5.36 -12.10
C ALA A 351 -6.54 -5.49 -13.63
N ARG A 352 -7.23 -4.54 -14.26
CA ARG A 352 -7.41 -4.47 -15.71
C ARG A 352 -6.05 -4.30 -16.42
N GLN A 353 -5.19 -3.44 -15.91
CA GLN A 353 -3.85 -3.23 -16.46
C GLN A 353 -2.97 -4.47 -16.28
N TRP A 354 -3.01 -5.11 -15.11
CA TRP A 354 -2.35 -6.40 -14.89
C TRP A 354 -2.77 -7.43 -15.93
N LEU A 355 -4.06 -7.66 -16.16
CA LEU A 355 -4.53 -8.63 -17.16
C LEU A 355 -4.32 -8.20 -18.62
N THR A 356 -4.00 -6.92 -18.85
CA THR A 356 -3.62 -6.43 -20.17
C THR A 356 -2.16 -6.77 -20.49
N HIS A 357 -1.28 -6.71 -19.49
CA HIS A 357 0.17 -6.91 -19.65
C HIS A 357 0.65 -8.30 -19.24
N GLU A 358 -0.09 -8.99 -18.36
CA GLU A 358 0.27 -10.25 -17.73
C GLU A 358 -0.88 -11.25 -17.75
N THR A 359 -0.56 -12.52 -17.51
CA THR A 359 -1.54 -13.62 -17.45
C THR A 359 -2.18 -13.80 -16.06
N ARG A 360 -1.73 -13.00 -15.09
CA ARG A 360 -2.18 -13.02 -13.70
C ARG A 360 -2.21 -11.59 -13.17
N THR A 361 -2.88 -11.39 -12.04
CA THR A 361 -2.79 -10.13 -11.30
C THR A 361 -2.07 -10.33 -9.99
N ASP A 362 -1.48 -9.26 -9.48
CA ASP A 362 -1.05 -9.24 -8.10
C ASP A 362 -2.23 -9.12 -7.13
N ASP A 363 -1.96 -9.26 -5.83
CA ASP A 363 -2.80 -8.65 -4.80
C ASP A 363 -2.72 -7.12 -4.93
N ILE A 364 -3.84 -6.43 -4.74
CA ILE A 364 -3.93 -4.99 -5.02
C ILE A 364 -4.65 -4.32 -3.86
N THR A 365 -3.93 -3.57 -3.05
CA THR A 365 -4.49 -2.88 -1.88
C THR A 365 -4.25 -1.39 -1.94
N LEU A 366 -5.30 -0.61 -1.70
CA LEU A 366 -5.28 0.84 -1.58
C LEU A 366 -6.00 1.26 -0.30
N VAL A 367 -5.34 2.10 0.50
CA VAL A 367 -5.94 2.88 1.60
C VAL A 367 -6.00 4.35 1.18
N LEU A 368 -7.18 4.94 1.26
CA LEU A 368 -7.46 6.35 0.97
C LEU A 368 -7.81 7.07 2.26
N VAL A 369 -7.02 8.09 2.59
CA VAL A 369 -7.24 8.97 3.75
C VAL A 369 -7.60 10.37 3.24
N GLN A 370 -8.83 10.83 3.49
CA GLN A 370 -9.31 12.14 3.09
C GLN A 370 -9.17 13.17 4.22
N PHE A 371 -8.82 14.39 3.85
CA PHE A 371 -8.61 15.52 4.74
C PHE A 371 -9.66 16.60 4.51
N GLN A 372 -10.63 16.70 5.41
CA GLN A 372 -11.65 17.74 5.41
C GLN A 372 -11.31 18.83 6.43
N TRP A 373 -10.76 19.93 5.92
CA TRP A 373 -10.42 21.10 6.72
C TRP A 373 -11.67 21.89 7.08
N LEU A 374 -11.96 22.03 8.37
CA LEU A 374 -13.07 22.85 8.85
C LEU A 374 -12.62 24.31 8.92
N ASP A 375 -13.48 25.21 8.45
CA ASP A 375 -13.16 26.63 8.29
C ASP A 375 -12.40 27.23 9.49
N MET A 376 -11.25 27.81 9.18
CA MET A 376 -10.70 28.91 9.96
C MET A 376 -11.63 30.09 9.74
N MET A 377 -12.69 30.22 10.57
CA MET A 377 -13.43 31.47 10.65
C MET A 377 -12.40 32.60 10.73
N PRO A 378 -12.45 33.62 9.85
CA PRO A 378 -11.62 34.80 10.02
C PRO A 378 -11.82 35.33 11.44
N PRO A 379 -10.79 35.82 12.14
CA PRO A 379 -10.99 36.44 13.44
C PRO A 379 -11.96 37.62 13.27
N GLY A 380 -13.24 37.43 13.64
CA GLY A 380 -14.28 38.46 13.55
C GLY A 380 -15.68 38.02 13.13
N SER A 381 -15.94 36.80 12.65
CA SER A 381 -17.33 36.37 12.36
C SER A 381 -18.05 35.88 13.62
N ILE A 382 -18.75 36.80 14.28
CA ILE A 382 -19.78 36.45 15.28
C ILE A 382 -20.96 35.81 14.52
N LEU A 383 -21.18 34.50 14.71
CA LEU A 383 -22.46 33.90 14.36
C LEU A 383 -23.53 34.46 15.30
N ARG A 384 -24.47 35.23 14.74
CA ARG A 384 -25.77 35.43 15.39
C ARG A 384 -26.44 34.06 15.47
N ALA A 385 -26.52 33.53 16.69
CA ALA A 385 -27.36 32.39 16.97
C ALA A 385 -28.82 32.81 16.74
N GLU A 386 -29.45 32.32 15.68
CA GLU A 386 -30.89 32.27 15.58
C GLU A 386 -31.39 31.19 16.54
N PHE A 387 -31.54 31.56 17.81
CA PHE A 387 -32.35 30.79 18.75
C PHE A 387 -33.82 31.00 18.38
N GLY A 388 -34.40 29.99 17.72
CA GLY A 388 -35.84 29.82 17.65
C GLY A 388 -36.39 29.59 19.06
N THR A 389 -37.01 30.61 19.62
CA THR A 389 -37.76 30.54 20.87
C THR A 389 -39.06 29.78 20.68
N THR A 390 -39.29 28.73 21.46
CA THR A 390 -40.56 28.49 22.15
C THR A 390 -40.32 27.59 23.37
N PRO A 391 -40.64 28.02 24.60
CA PRO A 391 -40.59 27.19 25.78
C PRO A 391 -41.94 26.50 26.02
N THR A 392 -41.97 25.17 26.00
CA THR A 392 -43.12 24.41 26.51
C THR A 392 -42.84 24.01 27.95
N THR A 393 -43.54 24.68 28.86
CA THR A 393 -43.59 24.44 30.30
C THR A 393 -44.24 23.08 30.58
N ALA A 394 -43.53 22.18 31.27
CA ALA A 394 -44.13 21.05 31.98
C ALA A 394 -43.54 20.96 33.38
N GLN A 395 -44.40 21.16 34.39
CA GLN A 395 -44.08 21.10 35.81
C GLN A 395 -43.77 19.65 36.28
N PRO A 396 -43.03 19.50 37.39
CA PRO A 396 -42.66 18.19 37.93
C PRO A 396 -43.75 17.64 38.86
N THR A 397 -44.13 16.37 38.67
CA THR A 397 -44.92 15.63 39.65
C THR A 397 -44.00 14.84 40.59
N ARG A 398 -44.15 15.10 41.90
CA ARG A 398 -43.59 14.30 43.00
C ARG A 398 -44.46 13.06 43.23
N HIS A 399 -43.81 11.91 43.45
CA HIS A 399 -44.14 10.75 44.31
C HIS A 399 -43.47 9.50 43.68
N ALA A 400 -42.82 8.57 44.37
CA ALA A 400 -42.58 8.31 45.79
C ALA A 400 -41.32 7.44 45.95
N MET A 401 -40.74 7.49 47.15
CA MET A 401 -39.68 6.62 47.68
C MET A 401 -40.08 5.14 47.67
N HIS A 402 -39.13 4.20 47.46
CA HIS A 402 -38.48 3.39 48.53
C HIS A 402 -37.74 2.16 47.97
N SER A 403 -36.56 1.88 48.57
CA SER A 403 -35.93 0.55 48.75
C SER A 403 -35.23 -0.08 47.53
N LEU A 404 -34.06 -0.74 47.59
CA LEU A 404 -33.32 -1.37 48.68
C LEU A 404 -31.83 -1.56 48.26
N ARG A 405 -30.94 -1.55 49.26
CA ARG A 405 -29.52 -1.93 49.16
C ARG A 405 -29.35 -3.44 48.94
N ALA A 406 -28.18 -3.77 48.36
CA ALA A 406 -27.24 -4.85 48.72
C ALA A 406 -27.19 -6.14 47.87
N ALA A 407 -25.93 -6.48 47.57
CA ALA A 407 -25.29 -7.79 47.38
C ALA A 407 -25.39 -8.48 46.00
N ALA A 408 -24.32 -8.38 45.21
CA ALA A 408 -23.32 -9.44 45.01
C ALA A 408 -22.04 -8.83 44.43
#